data_AF-A0A0R0GA18-F1
#
_entry.id   AF-A0A0R0GA18-F1
#
_cell.length_a   1.000
_cell.length_b   1.000
_cell.length_c   1.000
_cell.angle_alpha   90.00
_cell.angle_beta   90.00
_cell.angle_gamma   90.00
#
_symmetry.space_group_name_H-M   'P 1'
#
loop_
_entity.id
_entity.type
_entity.pdbx_description
1 polymer ?
#
loop_
_entity_poly.entity_id
_entity_poly.type
_entity_poly.pdbx_seq_one_letter_code
_entity_poly.pdbx_strand_id
1 'polypeptide(L)'
;MVGKLLVMRLVLVIYMLSTVILKSSAQACKNKTFNDNKVFAKCRDLPQSSSYLYWTYDQATGKLDMTFTHAGITAPERWVAWAINPNNNLKTAMVGAHAGSGGAPRAYTTSTTNYSTHLEEGNISYPHSGLAATRQNNEITIYAILHQSCSPLARWSSL
;
A
#
# COMPACT_ATOMS: atom_id res chain seq x y z
N MET A 1 -47.90 11.45 32.07
CA MET A 1 -46.70 12.07 31.44
C MET A 1 -45.42 11.23 31.64
N VAL A 2 -45.21 10.67 32.84
CA VAL A 2 -44.04 9.84 33.21
C VAL A 2 -43.74 8.69 32.22
N GLY A 3 -44.76 7.97 31.75
CA GLY A 3 -44.57 6.87 30.80
C GLY A 3 -43.97 7.29 29.45
N LYS A 4 -44.38 8.44 28.90
CA LYS A 4 -43.81 8.97 27.64
C LYS A 4 -42.33 9.37 27.81
N LEU A 5 -41.96 9.90 28.98
CA LEU A 5 -40.58 10.28 29.30
C LEU A 5 -39.67 9.04 29.43
N LEU A 6 -40.18 7.95 30.03
CA LEU A 6 -39.48 6.67 30.15
C LEU A 6 -39.22 6.02 28.79
N VAL A 7 -40.22 5.98 27.91
CA VAL A 7 -40.07 5.44 26.54
C VAL A 7 -39.09 6.27 25.72
N MET A 8 -39.17 7.61 25.80
CA MET A 8 -38.23 8.50 25.09
C MET A 8 -36.79 8.27 25.54
N ARG A 9 -36.54 8.07 26.84
CA ARG A 9 -35.20 7.72 27.37
C ARG A 9 -34.71 6.38 26.81
N LEU A 10 -35.58 5.37 26.75
CA LEU A 10 -35.22 4.05 26.22
C LEU A 10 -34.82 4.12 24.73
N VAL A 11 -35.60 4.83 23.91
CA VAL A 11 -35.30 5.02 22.48
C VAL A 11 -33.96 5.74 22.28
N LEU A 12 -33.69 6.77 23.11
CA LEU A 12 -32.42 7.50 23.04
C LEU A 12 -31.22 6.60 23.40
N VAL A 13 -31.37 5.74 24.41
CA VAL A 13 -30.34 4.76 24.79
C VAL A 13 -30.11 3.74 23.67
N ILE A 14 -31.17 3.22 23.06
CA ILE A 14 -31.06 2.27 21.93
C ILE A 14 -30.37 2.94 20.73
N TYR A 15 -30.72 4.19 20.42
CA TYR A 15 -30.06 4.96 19.35
C TYR A 15 -28.57 5.17 19.65
N MET A 16 -28.22 5.62 20.86
CA MET A 16 -26.82 5.76 21.28
C MET A 16 -26.08 4.42 21.21
N LEU A 17 -26.68 3.32 21.69
CA LEU A 17 -26.07 2.00 21.64
C LEU A 17 -25.86 1.52 20.19
N SER A 18 -26.79 1.82 19.29
CA SER A 18 -26.66 1.50 17.85
C SER A 18 -25.52 2.29 17.18
N THR A 19 -25.25 3.53 17.61
CA THR A 19 -24.11 4.31 17.11
C THR A 19 -22.76 3.83 17.67
N VAL A 20 -22.71 3.21 18.86
CA VAL A 20 -21.44 2.68 19.41
C VAL A 20 -20.97 1.42 18.67
N ILE A 21 -21.87 0.72 17.95
CA ILE A 21 -21.49 -0.40 17.07
C ILE A 21 -20.86 0.10 15.75
N LEU A 22 -20.56 1.40 15.61
CA LEU A 22 -19.68 1.88 14.54
C LEU A 22 -18.30 1.23 14.70
N LYS A 23 -18.15 0.15 13.94
CA LYS A 23 -17.03 -0.75 13.80
C LYS A 23 -15.70 0.00 13.91
N SER A 24 -14.97 -0.21 15.00
CA SER A 24 -13.53 -0.09 14.95
C SER A 24 -13.04 -1.19 14.01
N SER A 25 -12.86 -0.89 12.73
CA SER A 25 -12.05 -1.77 11.89
C SER A 25 -10.64 -1.66 12.45
N ALA A 26 -10.26 -2.61 13.31
CA ALA A 26 -8.87 -2.76 13.69
C ALA A 26 -8.11 -3.04 12.40
N GLN A 27 -7.21 -2.13 12.04
CA GLN A 27 -6.36 -2.30 10.86
C GLN A 27 -5.53 -3.59 11.05
N ALA A 28 -5.58 -4.48 10.06
CA ALA A 28 -4.98 -5.81 10.10
C ALA A 28 -3.46 -5.74 9.92
N CYS A 29 -2.95 -4.79 9.14
CA CYS A 29 -1.53 -4.52 9.07
C CYS A 29 -1.07 -3.99 10.43
N LYS A 30 -0.08 -4.67 10.97
CA LYS A 30 0.58 -4.34 12.24
C LYS A 30 2.03 -4.00 11.95
N ASN A 31 2.75 -3.53 12.96
CA ASN A 31 4.21 -3.43 12.88
C ASN A 31 4.78 -4.80 12.51
N LYS A 32 5.27 -4.92 11.27
CA LYS A 32 5.93 -6.10 10.71
C LYS A 32 7.40 -5.75 10.50
N THR A 33 8.26 -6.68 10.88
CA THR A 33 9.69 -6.61 10.59
C THR A 33 9.95 -7.36 9.29
N PHE A 34 10.58 -6.69 8.35
CA PHE A 34 11.02 -7.26 7.07
C PHE A 34 12.50 -7.65 7.16
N ASN A 35 13.06 -8.13 6.05
CA ASN A 35 14.48 -8.42 5.93
C ASN A 35 15.35 -7.24 6.44
N ASP A 36 16.53 -7.56 6.95
CA ASP A 36 17.49 -6.60 7.51
C ASP A 36 16.93 -5.79 8.70
N ASN A 37 15.99 -6.39 9.45
CA ASN A 37 15.29 -5.76 10.59
C ASN A 37 14.53 -4.49 10.21
N LYS A 38 14.15 -4.35 8.93
CA LYS A 38 13.49 -3.15 8.44
C LYS A 38 12.07 -3.03 8.98
N VAL A 39 11.73 -1.86 9.48
CA VAL A 39 10.38 -1.50 9.95
C VAL A 39 9.91 -0.22 9.26
N PHE A 40 8.60 -0.10 9.09
CA PHE A 40 7.98 1.04 8.41
C PHE A 40 7.12 1.86 9.38
N ALA A 41 7.12 3.18 9.19
CA ALA A 41 6.40 4.11 10.06
C ALA A 41 4.87 4.05 9.87
N LYS A 42 4.43 3.66 8.67
CA LYS A 42 3.02 3.57 8.29
C LYS A 42 2.74 2.26 7.58
N CYS A 43 1.52 1.78 7.73
CA CYS A 43 0.98 0.70 6.91
C CYS A 43 -0.49 0.96 6.57
N ARG A 44 -1.02 0.21 5.59
CA ARG A 44 -2.44 0.22 5.19
C ARG A 44 -2.89 -1.14 4.68
N ASP A 45 -4.07 -1.55 5.10
CA ASP A 45 -4.77 -2.71 4.54
C ASP A 45 -5.31 -2.40 3.15
N LEU A 46 -5.19 -3.36 2.24
CA LEU A 46 -5.86 -3.30 0.93
C LEU A 46 -7.01 -4.31 0.95
N PRO A 47 -8.27 -3.84 1.06
CA PRO A 47 -9.40 -4.65 1.54
C PRO A 47 -9.80 -5.84 0.65
N GLN A 48 -9.30 -5.91 -0.59
CA GLN A 48 -9.76 -6.89 -1.57
C GLN A 48 -8.79 -8.05 -1.84
N SER A 49 -7.59 -8.07 -1.21
CA SER A 49 -6.52 -8.94 -1.74
C SER A 49 -5.60 -9.59 -0.71
N SER A 50 -5.90 -9.60 0.60
CA SER A 50 -4.91 -10.06 1.60
C SER A 50 -3.55 -9.38 1.36
N SER A 51 -3.62 -8.10 1.00
CA SER A 51 -2.47 -7.30 0.58
C SER A 51 -2.33 -6.12 1.53
N TYR A 52 -1.08 -5.74 1.76
CA TYR A 52 -0.74 -4.70 2.70
C TYR A 52 0.34 -3.81 2.09
N LEU A 53 0.24 -2.52 2.37
CA LEU A 53 1.25 -1.55 2.00
C LEU A 53 1.93 -1.04 3.26
N TYR A 54 3.25 -0.97 3.25
CA TYR A 54 4.09 -0.45 4.33
C TYR A 54 5.00 0.62 3.75
N TRP A 55 5.17 1.74 4.44
CA TRP A 55 6.06 2.80 3.96
C TRP A 55 6.60 3.71 5.06
N THR A 56 7.75 4.31 4.76
CA THR A 56 8.38 5.40 5.50
C THR A 56 8.73 6.47 4.47
N TYR A 57 8.26 7.69 4.70
CA TYR A 57 8.57 8.82 3.85
C TYR A 57 9.51 9.76 4.59
N ASP A 58 10.66 10.05 4.00
CA ASP A 58 11.59 11.06 4.45
C ASP A 58 11.40 12.33 3.62
N GLN A 59 10.77 13.33 4.22
CA GLN A 59 10.47 14.61 3.57
C GLN A 59 11.73 15.43 3.25
N ALA A 60 12.81 15.28 4.02
CA ALA A 60 14.04 16.05 3.80
C ALA A 60 14.74 15.61 2.50
N THR A 61 14.70 14.32 2.19
CA THR A 61 15.34 13.73 1.01
C THR A 61 14.37 13.46 -0.14
N GLY A 62 13.06 13.54 0.10
CA GLY A 62 12.04 13.13 -0.88
C GLY A 62 12.00 11.62 -1.11
N LYS A 63 12.58 10.83 -0.21
CA LYS A 63 12.67 9.36 -0.31
C LYS A 63 11.42 8.70 0.25
N LEU A 64 10.66 8.03 -0.61
CA LEU A 64 9.56 7.15 -0.24
C LEU A 64 10.06 5.70 -0.29
N ASP A 65 10.34 5.14 0.88
CA ASP A 65 10.71 3.74 1.03
C ASP A 65 9.46 2.92 1.33
N MET A 66 9.23 1.86 0.56
CA MET A 66 7.98 1.12 0.63
C MET A 66 8.09 -0.37 0.34
N THR A 67 7.14 -1.09 0.90
CA THR A 67 6.98 -2.52 0.74
C THR A 67 5.52 -2.87 0.56
N PHE A 68 5.23 -3.65 -0.48
CA PHE A 68 3.92 -4.22 -0.75
C PHE A 68 3.98 -5.72 -0.51
N THR A 69 3.00 -6.28 0.20
CA THR A 69 2.87 -7.72 0.41
C THR A 69 1.56 -8.22 -0.18
N HIS A 70 1.56 -9.44 -0.72
CA HIS A 70 0.35 -10.14 -1.12
C HIS A 70 0.46 -11.61 -0.73
N ALA A 71 -0.40 -12.02 0.20
CA ALA A 71 -0.50 -13.39 0.68
C ALA A 71 -1.45 -14.25 -0.18
N GLY A 72 -1.32 -15.57 -0.09
CA GLY A 72 -2.17 -16.53 -0.80
C GLY A 72 -1.67 -16.91 -2.19
N ILE A 73 -0.40 -16.63 -2.52
CA ILE A 73 0.22 -16.99 -3.80
C ILE A 73 0.77 -18.41 -3.73
N THR A 74 -0.06 -19.38 -4.10
CA THR A 74 0.28 -20.82 -4.07
C THR A 74 0.89 -21.32 -5.38
N ALA A 75 0.44 -20.78 -6.52
CA ALA A 75 0.96 -21.16 -7.82
C ALA A 75 2.29 -20.44 -8.12
N PRO A 76 3.29 -21.14 -8.68
CA PRO A 76 4.61 -20.56 -8.89
C PRO A 76 4.60 -19.41 -9.89
N GLU A 77 3.90 -19.56 -11.02
CA GLU A 77 3.86 -18.66 -12.18
C GLU A 77 2.78 -17.56 -12.02
N ARG A 78 2.89 -16.77 -10.95
CA ARG A 78 1.93 -15.71 -10.66
C ARG A 78 2.62 -14.37 -10.59
N TRP A 79 1.96 -13.41 -11.20
CA TRP A 79 2.30 -12.00 -11.15
C TRP A 79 1.63 -11.37 -9.93
N VAL A 80 2.38 -10.53 -9.23
CA VAL A 80 1.87 -9.64 -8.19
C VAL A 80 2.32 -8.24 -8.56
N ALA A 81 1.39 -7.30 -8.61
CA ALA A 81 1.72 -5.94 -8.99
C ALA A 81 0.94 -4.94 -8.14
N TRP A 82 1.52 -3.74 -8.00
CA TRP A 82 0.89 -2.62 -7.33
C TRP A 82 1.26 -1.32 -8.08
N ALA A 83 0.47 -0.27 -7.87
CA ALA A 83 0.57 0.98 -8.63
C ALA A 83 0.44 2.20 -7.72
N ILE A 84 1.07 3.31 -8.09
CA ILE A 84 0.76 4.65 -7.54
C ILE A 84 0.21 5.48 -8.69
N ASN A 85 -0.91 6.17 -8.47
CA ASN A 85 -1.41 7.21 -9.38
C ASN A 85 -1.09 8.60 -8.81
N PRO A 86 0.13 9.13 -9.00
CA PRO A 86 0.56 10.37 -8.35
C PRO A 86 -0.25 11.60 -8.79
N ASN A 87 -0.73 11.61 -10.05
CA ASN A 87 -1.53 12.70 -10.60
C ASN A 87 -3.04 12.39 -10.60
N ASN A 88 -3.49 11.40 -9.81
CA ASN A 88 -4.82 10.79 -9.95
C ASN A 88 -5.10 10.28 -11.38
N ASN A 89 -4.05 9.99 -12.16
CA ASN A 89 -4.13 9.53 -13.54
C ASN A 89 -3.60 8.09 -13.61
N LEU A 90 -4.37 7.22 -14.26
CA LEU A 90 -4.05 5.81 -14.49
C LEU A 90 -2.86 5.59 -15.45
N LYS A 91 -2.44 6.64 -16.18
CA LYS A 91 -1.38 6.55 -17.19
C LYS A 91 0.04 6.44 -16.64
N THR A 92 0.23 6.53 -15.32
CA THR A 92 1.57 6.59 -14.72
C THR A 92 1.72 5.61 -13.57
N ALA A 93 2.73 4.75 -13.71
CA ALA A 93 3.46 3.98 -12.69
C ALA A 93 2.79 2.72 -12.10
N MET A 94 3.35 1.56 -12.47
CA MET A 94 3.21 0.29 -11.76
C MET A 94 4.58 -0.27 -11.39
N VAL A 95 4.70 -0.79 -10.17
CA VAL A 95 5.82 -1.64 -9.76
C VAL A 95 5.29 -3.08 -9.72
N GLY A 96 5.82 -3.92 -10.60
CA GLY A 96 5.43 -5.32 -10.74
C GLY A 96 6.48 -6.26 -10.15
N ALA A 97 6.05 -7.44 -9.71
CA ALA A 97 6.94 -8.57 -9.49
C ALA A 97 6.38 -9.81 -10.14
N HIS A 98 7.26 -10.52 -10.84
CA HIS A 98 7.01 -11.89 -11.27
C HIS A 98 7.47 -12.85 -10.20
N ALA A 99 6.69 -13.90 -9.98
CA ALA A 99 7.26 -15.15 -9.51
C ALA A 99 7.07 -16.21 -10.60
N GLY A 100 8.16 -16.91 -10.94
CA GLY A 100 8.16 -18.07 -11.84
C GLY A 100 8.33 -19.39 -11.07
N SER A 101 8.37 -20.50 -11.81
CA SER A 101 8.64 -21.84 -11.26
C SER A 101 10.00 -21.92 -10.57
N GLY A 102 9.99 -22.21 -9.26
CA GLY A 102 11.17 -22.66 -8.51
C GLY A 102 12.22 -21.61 -8.17
N GLY A 103 12.00 -20.33 -8.48
CA GLY A 103 12.98 -19.26 -8.25
C GLY A 103 12.54 -18.19 -7.24
N ALA A 104 13.51 -17.38 -6.80
CA ALA A 104 13.23 -16.10 -6.16
C ALA A 104 12.44 -15.21 -7.15
N PRO A 105 11.41 -14.49 -6.69
CA PRO A 105 10.67 -13.60 -7.56
C PRO A 105 11.57 -12.47 -8.07
N ARG A 106 11.34 -12.06 -9.31
CA ARG A 106 12.03 -10.93 -9.95
C ARG A 106 11.10 -9.72 -9.94
N ALA A 107 11.53 -8.64 -9.31
CA ALA A 107 10.85 -7.36 -9.36
C ALA A 107 11.35 -6.52 -10.54
N TYR A 108 10.43 -5.84 -11.23
CA TYR A 108 10.75 -4.90 -12.30
C TYR A 108 9.65 -3.82 -12.37
N THR A 109 9.93 -2.72 -13.03
CA THR A 109 8.95 -1.64 -13.23
C THR A 109 8.20 -1.82 -14.55
N THR A 110 6.97 -1.32 -14.62
CA THR A 110 6.22 -1.28 -15.88
C THR A 110 5.42 0.01 -15.96
N SER A 111 5.37 0.61 -17.15
CA SER A 111 4.52 1.76 -17.43
C SER A 111 3.28 1.27 -18.15
N THR A 112 2.12 1.48 -17.54
CA THR A 112 0.83 1.12 -18.14
C THR A 112 -0.03 2.36 -18.36
N THR A 113 -0.81 2.36 -19.44
CA THR A 113 -1.75 3.42 -19.78
C THR A 113 -3.22 3.00 -19.61
N ASN A 114 -3.48 1.71 -19.41
CA ASN A 114 -4.83 1.14 -19.34
C ASN A 114 -4.82 -0.24 -18.65
N TYR A 115 -5.99 -0.82 -18.39
CA TYR A 115 -6.10 -2.10 -17.70
C TYR A 115 -5.74 -3.33 -18.55
N SER A 116 -5.72 -3.19 -19.88
CA SER A 116 -5.29 -4.23 -20.83
C SER A 116 -3.78 -4.18 -20.99
N THR A 117 -3.05 -4.61 -19.96
CA THR A 117 -1.58 -4.63 -19.94
C THR A 117 -1.04 -6.05 -19.82
N HIS A 118 0.07 -6.30 -20.52
CA HIS A 118 0.88 -7.51 -20.36
C HIS A 118 1.94 -7.37 -19.25
N LEU A 119 1.95 -6.23 -18.56
CA LEU A 119 2.97 -5.85 -17.57
C LEU A 119 4.39 -5.96 -18.14
N GLU A 120 4.60 -5.55 -19.39
CA GLU A 120 5.94 -5.59 -20.00
C GLU A 120 6.93 -4.76 -19.17
N GLU A 121 8.13 -5.29 -19.00
CA GLU A 121 9.19 -4.59 -18.28
C GLU A 121 9.55 -3.29 -19.00
N GLY A 122 9.62 -2.20 -18.24
CA GLY A 122 9.93 -0.88 -18.75
C GLY A 122 10.13 0.14 -17.65
N ASN A 123 10.64 1.31 -18.01
CA ASN A 123 10.90 2.35 -17.02
C ASN A 123 9.61 3.06 -16.58
N ILE A 124 9.59 3.57 -15.35
CA ILE A 124 8.54 4.45 -14.83
C ILE A 124 9.04 5.90 -14.78
N SER A 125 8.12 6.86 -14.67
CA SER A 125 8.44 8.29 -14.67
C SER A 125 9.22 8.79 -13.44
N TYR A 126 9.43 7.94 -12.43
CA TYR A 126 10.09 8.29 -11.18
C TYR A 126 11.42 7.57 -11.05
N PRO A 127 12.49 8.28 -10.62
CA PRO A 127 13.71 7.61 -10.20
C PRO A 127 13.38 6.64 -9.06
N HIS A 128 13.91 5.44 -9.17
CA HIS A 128 13.67 4.38 -8.20
C HIS A 128 14.95 3.60 -7.93
N SER A 129 15.03 2.99 -6.76
CA SER A 129 16.11 2.09 -6.37
C SER A 129 15.61 1.03 -5.40
N GLY A 130 16.49 0.11 -5.00
CA GLY A 130 16.16 -0.93 -4.02
C GLY A 130 15.03 -1.87 -4.46
N LEU A 131 14.83 -2.01 -5.78
CA LEU A 131 13.78 -2.86 -6.34
C LEU A 131 14.15 -4.34 -6.13
N ALA A 132 13.35 -5.03 -5.34
CA ALA A 132 13.54 -6.46 -5.06
C ALA A 132 12.19 -7.13 -4.78
N ALA A 133 12.17 -8.46 -4.88
CA ALA A 133 11.03 -9.24 -4.40
C ALA A 133 11.50 -10.48 -3.65
N THR A 134 10.68 -10.93 -2.71
CA THR A 134 10.86 -12.20 -2.00
C THR A 134 9.56 -12.99 -1.98
N ARG A 135 9.67 -14.32 -1.91
CA ARG A 135 8.54 -15.23 -1.69
C ARG A 135 8.81 -16.04 -0.43
N GLN A 136 7.88 -15.98 0.53
CA GLN A 136 7.94 -16.78 1.76
C GLN A 136 6.51 -17.13 2.20
N ASN A 137 6.25 -18.37 2.62
CA ASN A 137 4.95 -18.79 3.17
C ASN A 137 3.72 -18.39 2.31
N ASN A 138 3.81 -18.58 0.99
CA ASN A 138 2.79 -18.15 0.02
C ASN A 138 2.51 -16.63 0.00
N GLU A 139 3.42 -15.82 0.53
CA GLU A 139 3.39 -14.36 0.43
C GLU A 139 4.49 -13.90 -0.52
N ILE A 140 4.13 -13.03 -1.47
CA ILE A 140 5.09 -12.26 -2.26
C ILE A 140 5.22 -10.89 -1.63
N THR A 141 6.46 -10.47 -1.40
CA THR A 141 6.81 -9.14 -0.92
C THR A 141 7.59 -8.41 -2.01
N ILE A 142 7.20 -7.18 -2.32
CA ILE A 142 7.84 -6.30 -3.29
C ILE A 142 8.41 -5.10 -2.53
N TYR A 143 9.70 -4.88 -2.66
CA TYR A 143 10.43 -3.76 -2.08
C TYR A 143 10.74 -2.75 -3.17
N ALA A 144 10.54 -1.46 -2.87
CA ALA A 144 10.90 -0.39 -3.77
C ALA A 144 11.21 0.89 -2.97
N ILE A 145 12.15 1.67 -3.47
CA ILE A 145 12.39 3.04 -3.02
C ILE A 145 12.08 3.96 -4.20
N LEU A 146 11.13 4.85 -4.02
CA LEU A 146 10.85 5.92 -4.97
C LEU A 146 11.50 7.20 -4.49
N HIS A 147 12.15 7.90 -5.41
CA HIS A 147 12.72 9.21 -5.14
C HIS A 147 11.85 10.23 -5.85
N GLN A 148 11.24 11.11 -5.08
CA GLN A 148 10.79 12.36 -5.68
C GLN A 148 12.02 13.20 -5.95
N SER A 149 12.10 13.81 -7.13
CA SER A 149 13.00 14.94 -7.33
C SER A 149 12.56 16.05 -6.39
N CYS A 150 13.18 16.11 -5.21
CA CYS A 150 13.14 17.28 -4.37
C CYS A 150 13.86 18.37 -5.15
N SER A 151 13.13 19.25 -5.84
CA SER A 151 13.76 20.38 -6.52
C SER A 151 14.25 21.35 -5.44
N PRO A 152 15.57 21.50 -5.20
CA PRO A 152 16.05 22.36 -4.12
C PRO A 152 15.72 23.84 -4.37
N LEU A 153 15.40 24.19 -5.62
CA LEU A 153 15.07 25.55 -6.05
C LEU A 153 13.66 26.01 -5.67
N ALA A 154 12.79 25.14 -5.12
CA ALA A 154 11.46 25.56 -4.68
C ALA A 154 11.44 26.16 -3.26
N ARG A 155 12.53 26.08 -2.49
CA ARG A 155 12.54 26.50 -1.07
C ARG A 155 13.28 27.80 -0.74
N TRP A 156 13.78 28.53 -1.73
CA TRP A 156 14.25 29.90 -1.55
C TRP A 156 13.71 30.80 -2.65
N SER A 157 12.48 31.26 -2.47
CA SER A 157 12.10 32.59 -2.96
C SER A 157 11.54 33.36 -1.77
N SER A 158 12.45 33.91 -0.98
CA SER A 158 12.14 35.15 -0.26
C SER A 158 12.34 36.27 -1.29
N LEU A 159 11.27 37.02 -1.57
CA LEU A 159 11.40 38.39 -2.07
C LEU A 159 12.18 39.24 -1.06
#